data_AF-A0A919LQQ4-F1
#
_entry.id   AF-A0A919LQQ4-F1
#
_cell.length_a   1.000
_cell.length_b   1.000
_cell.length_c   1.000
_cell.angle_alpha   90.00
_cell.angle_beta   90.00
_cell.angle_gamma   90.00
#
_symmetry.space_group_name_H-M   'P 1'
#
loop_
_entity.id
_entity.type
_entity.pdbx_description
1 polymer ?
#
loop_
_entity_poly.entity_id
_entity_poly.type
_entity_poly.pdbx_seq_one_letter_code
_entity_poly.pdbx_strand_id
1 'polypeptide(L)' 'MNDADAGATTAAARLGRFLETDPRDVGCETAMELLHVVVDLKAAGLAPEERYPGVAAHLRACGPCSDEFEGLLAAVTDL' A
#
# COMPACT_ATOMS: atom_id res chain seq x y z
N MET A 1 18.17 -39.93 -8.45
CA MET A 1 17.44 -39.23 -7.37
C MET A 1 18.42 -38.24 -6.79
N ASN A 2 18.31 -36.95 -7.11
CA ASN A 2 19.40 -35.99 -6.97
C ASN A 2 19.15 -34.99 -5.83
N ASP A 3 20.16 -34.79 -4.99
CA ASP A 3 20.24 -33.88 -3.84
C ASP A 3 20.28 -32.37 -4.21
N ALA A 4 19.72 -31.99 -5.36
CA ALA A 4 19.75 -30.61 -5.88
C ALA A 4 18.58 -29.72 -5.38
N ASP A 5 17.66 -30.29 -4.59
CA ASP A 5 16.41 -29.64 -4.18
C ASP A 5 16.59 -28.68 -2.98
N ALA A 6 17.54 -28.95 -2.07
CA ALA A 6 17.68 -28.22 -0.82
C ALA A 6 18.18 -26.76 -0.96
N GLY A 7 18.89 -26.44 -2.05
CA GLY A 7 19.43 -25.10 -2.32
C GLY A 7 18.42 -24.13 -2.95
N ALA A 8 17.46 -24.66 -3.71
CA ALA A 8 16.43 -23.86 -4.36
C ALA A 8 15.43 -23.30 -3.34
N THR A 9 15.08 -24.08 -2.31
CA THR A 9 14.15 -23.67 -1.25
C THR A 9 14.68 -22.52 -0.40
N THR A 10 16.00 -22.44 -0.16
CA THR A 10 16.60 -21.36 0.64
C THR A 10 16.77 -20.06 -0.14
N ALA A 11 17.15 -20.12 -1.42
CA ALA A 11 17.23 -18.95 -2.28
C ALA A 11 15.85 -18.33 -2.55
N ALA A 12 14.85 -19.16 -2.86
CA ALA A 12 13.47 -18.72 -3.03
C ALA A 12 12.89 -18.11 -1.74
N ALA A 13 13.15 -18.71 -0.58
CA ALA A 13 12.73 -18.14 0.71
C ALA A 13 13.42 -16.80 1.03
N ARG A 14 14.69 -16.64 0.63
CA ARG A 14 15.42 -15.38 0.80
C ARG A 14 14.90 -14.29 -0.13
N LEU A 15 14.59 -14.64 -1.37
CA LEU A 15 13.96 -13.72 -2.32
C LEU A 15 12.54 -13.34 -1.87
N GLY A 16 11.75 -14.30 -1.38
CA GLY A 16 10.42 -14.04 -0.82
C GLY A 16 10.47 -12.99 0.30
N ARG A 17 11.34 -13.18 1.29
CA ARG A 17 11.55 -12.18 2.37
C ARG A 17 12.06 -10.83 1.88
N PHE A 18 12.81 -10.80 0.78
CA PHE A 18 13.29 -9.54 0.19
C PHE A 18 12.17 -8.79 -0.53
N LEU A 19 11.23 -9.51 -1.14
CA LEU A 19 10.08 -8.96 -1.86
C LEU A 19 8.85 -8.72 -0.97
N GLU A 20 8.91 -9.10 0.32
CA GLU A 20 7.84 -8.83 1.27
C GLU A 20 7.62 -7.32 1.42
N THR A 21 6.41 -6.87 1.08
CA THR A 21 5.90 -5.54 1.41
C THR A 21 5.35 -5.53 2.84
N ASP A 22 4.93 -4.37 3.34
CA ASP A 22 4.16 -4.32 4.59
C ASP A 22 2.97 -5.29 4.46
N PRO A 23 2.79 -6.26 5.38
CA PRO A 23 1.74 -7.26 5.27
C PRO A 23 0.32 -6.66 5.33
N ARG A 24 0.19 -5.38 5.67
CA ARG A 24 -1.07 -4.64 5.65
C ARG A 24 -1.34 -3.99 4.29
N ASP A 25 -0.32 -3.84 3.43
CA ASP A 25 -0.44 -3.18 2.13
C ASP A 25 -1.52 -3.88 1.28
N VAL A 26 -2.52 -3.11 0.87
CA VAL A 26 -3.68 -3.61 0.11
C VAL A 26 -3.44 -3.68 -1.39
N GLY A 27 -2.32 -3.14 -1.88
CA GLY A 27 -2.01 -3.03 -3.30
C GLY A 27 -2.76 -1.89 -4.00
N CYS A 28 -2.33 -1.60 -5.23
CA CYS A 28 -2.81 -0.44 -5.98
C CYS A 28 -4.31 -0.47 -6.27
N GLU A 29 -4.85 -1.63 -6.67
CA GLU A 29 -6.26 -1.77 -7.06
C GLU A 29 -7.20 -1.36 -5.91
N THR A 30 -7.04 -2.00 -4.75
CA THR A 30 -7.84 -1.68 -3.56
C THR A 30 -7.56 -0.27 -3.04
N ALA A 31 -6.32 0.23 -3.11
CA ALA A 31 -6.01 1.60 -2.71
C ALA A 31 -6.75 2.63 -3.57
N MET A 32 -6.77 2.43 -4.89
CA MET A 32 -7.47 3.32 -5.83
C MET A 32 -8.99 3.26 -5.67
N GLU A 33 -9.56 2.07 -5.45
CA GLU A 33 -11.00 1.93 -5.17
C GLU A 33 -11.44 2.71 -3.92
N LEU A 34 -10.62 2.71 -2.87
CA LEU A 34 -10.92 3.36 -1.60
C LEU A 34 -10.41 4.81 -1.51
N LEU A 35 -9.71 5.30 -2.53
CA LEU A 35 -8.98 6.57 -2.46
C LEU A 35 -9.90 7.75 -2.15
N HIS A 36 -11.06 7.81 -2.80
CA HIS A 36 -12.07 8.84 -2.57
C HIS A 36 -12.55 8.89 -1.11
N VAL A 37 -12.79 7.72 -0.48
CA VAL A 37 -13.20 7.64 0.93
C VAL A 37 -12.10 8.16 1.85
N VAL A 38 -10.85 7.80 1.56
CA VAL A 38 -9.69 8.20 2.36
C VAL A 38 -9.43 9.71 2.27
N VAL A 39 -9.60 10.29 1.08
CA VAL A 39 -9.56 11.74 0.85
C VAL A 39 -10.66 12.46 1.61
N ASP A 40 -11.92 12.02 1.49
CA ASP A 40 -13.06 12.63 2.18
C ASP A 40 -12.88 12.65 3.71
N LEU A 41 -12.39 11.54 4.28
CA LEU A 41 -12.08 11.46 5.71
C LEU A 41 -10.98 12.44 6.11
N LYS A 42 -9.91 12.56 5.30
CA LYS A 42 -8.81 13.47 5.60
C LYS A 42 -9.27 14.93 5.50
N ALA A 43 -10.03 15.27 4.46
CA ALA A 43 -10.62 16.60 4.26
C ALA A 43 -11.56 16.98 5.42
N ALA A 44 -12.28 16.00 5.99
CA ALA A 44 -13.11 16.18 7.19
C ALA A 44 -12.30 16.29 8.50
N GLY A 45 -10.96 16.27 8.46
CA GLY A 45 -10.09 16.33 9.64
C GLY A 45 -10.05 15.03 10.45
N LEU A 46 -10.49 13.90 9.88
CA LEU A 46 -10.43 12.59 10.51
C LEU A 46 -9.09 11.88 10.18
N ALA A 47 -8.83 10.78 10.87
CA ALA A 47 -7.62 9.96 10.70
C ALA A 47 -7.91 8.70 9.85
N PRO A 48 -7.90 8.78 8.50
CA PRO A 48 -8.11 7.61 7.65
C PRO A 48 -7.08 6.51 7.88
N GLU A 49 -5.87 6.84 8.33
CA GLU A 49 -4.82 5.89 8.68
C GLU A 49 -5.19 4.91 9.81
N GLU A 50 -6.10 5.31 10.72
CA GLU A 50 -6.60 4.41 11.78
C GLU A 50 -7.69 3.46 11.25
N ARG A 51 -8.51 3.95 10.32
CA ARG A 51 -9.66 3.20 9.78
C ARG A 51 -9.29 2.30 8.59
N TYR A 52 -8.31 2.73 7.80
CA TYR A 52 -7.81 2.04 6.61
C TYR A 52 -6.28 1.89 6.68
N PRO A 53 -5.76 1.15 7.68
CA PRO A 53 -4.31 1.03 7.90
C PRO A 53 -3.57 0.42 6.70
N GLY A 54 -4.25 -0.41 5.91
CA GLY A 54 -3.67 -1.01 4.71
C GLY A 54 -3.56 -0.06 3.51
N VAL A 55 -4.53 0.84 3.32
CA VAL A 55 -4.41 1.93 2.34
C VAL A 55 -3.30 2.89 2.77
N ALA A 56 -3.22 3.22 4.06
CA ALA A 56 -2.13 4.03 4.58
C ALA A 56 -0.75 3.37 4.43
N ALA A 57 -0.65 2.04 4.55
CA ALA A 57 0.57 1.31 4.22
C ALA A 57 0.94 1.44 2.75
N HIS A 58 -0.04 1.29 1.85
CA HIS A 58 0.17 1.41 0.42
C HIS A 58 0.62 2.82 0.00
N LEU A 59 -0.04 3.87 0.49
CA LEU A 59 0.33 5.27 0.16
C LEU A 59 1.77 5.60 0.58
N ARG A 60 2.29 4.99 1.65
CA ARG A 60 3.71 5.15 2.04
C ARG A 60 4.68 4.41 1.12
N ALA A 61 4.23 3.36 0.44
CA ALA A 61 5.07 2.48 -0.38
C ALA A 61 4.97 2.78 -1.89
N CYS A 62 3.88 3.39 -2.35
CA CYS A 62 3.56 3.60 -3.76
C CYS A 62 3.45 5.10 -4.07
N GLY A 63 4.51 5.66 -4.67
CA GLY A 63 4.56 7.07 -5.08
C GLY A 63 3.36 7.51 -5.93
N PRO A 64 3.02 6.80 -7.01
CA PRO A 64 1.87 7.18 -7.85
C PRO A 64 0.54 7.27 -7.11
N CYS A 65 0.27 6.36 -6.16
CA CYS A 65 -0.95 6.42 -5.36
C CYS A 65 -0.92 7.56 -4.33
N SER A 66 0.26 7.90 -3.79
CA SER A 66 0.45 9.07 -2.92
C SER A 66 0.21 10.38 -3.67
N ASP A 67 0.76 10.50 -4.88
CA ASP A 67 0.60 11.71 -5.70
C ASP A 67 -0.88 11.95 -6.04
N GLU A 68 -1.62 10.88 -6.39
CA GLU A 68 -3.07 10.97 -6.64
C GLU A 68 -3.84 11.35 -5.36
N PHE A 69 -3.49 10.77 -4.21
CA PHE A 69 -4.08 11.14 -2.92
C PHE A 69 -3.89 12.62 -2.62
N GLU A 70 -2.68 13.13 -2.75
CA GLU A 70 -2.34 14.53 -2.48
C GLU A 70 -3.04 15.48 -3.45
N GLY A 71 -3.10 15.12 -4.74
CA GLY A 71 -3.80 15.90 -5.76
C GLY A 71 -5.30 15.99 -5.50
N LEU A 72 -5.94 14.86 -5.18
CA LEU A 72 -7.36 14.83 -4.83
C LEU A 72 -7.64 15.60 -3.54
N LEU A 73 -6.80 15.45 -2.51
CA LEU A 73 -6.97 16.17 -1.25
C LEU A 73 -6.90 17.69 -1.48
N ALA A 74 -5.89 18.18 -2.21
CA ALA A 74 -5.79 19.58 -2.57
C ALA A 74 -7.05 20.08 -3.31
N ALA A 75 -7.54 19.31 -4.28
CA ALA A 75 -8.72 19.67 -5.07
C ALA A 75 -10.01 19.83 -4.23
N VAL A 76 -10.16 19.08 -3.13
CA VAL A 76 -11.35 19.16 -2.26
C VAL A 76 -11.19 20.12 -1.09
N THR A 77 -9.96 20.50 -0.72
CA THR A 77 -9.69 21.45 0.37
C THR A 77 -9.51 22.90 -0.09
N ASP A 78 -9.17 23.12 -1.37
CA ASP A 78 -8.95 24.46 -1.93
C ASP A 78 -10.26 25.19 -2.35
N LEU A 79 -11.41 24.78 -1.78
CA LEU A 79 -12.75 25.37 -2.02
C LEU A 79 -13.14 26.43 -0.98
#